data_AF-A0A1W9ST75-F1
#
_entry.id   AF-A0A1W9ST75-F1
#
_cell.length_a   1.000
_cell.length_b   1.000
_cell.length_c   1.000
_cell.angle_alpha   90.00
_cell.angle_beta   90.00
_cell.angle_gamma   90.00
#
_symmetry.space_group_name_H-M   'P 1'
#
loop_
_entity.id
_entity.type
_entity.pdbx_description
1 polymer ?
#
loop_
_entity_poly.entity_id
_entity_poly.type
_entity_poly.pdbx_seq_one_letter_code
_entity_poly.pdbx_strand_id
1 'polypeptide(L)'
;MIKKYFKKIEKFLERFTHIIEDYIIHKEILSDNKGIIDGEVFFNNESRLDFMEAVDMNKNEKNKYSYHYMNNNNEMVFRYDNAKHHRELSTFPHHKHTKNGIISSNEAKLDEVLSEIEKEVLKKK
;
A
#
# COMPACT_ATOMS: atom_id res chain seq x y z
N MET A 1 17.77 11.55 1.17
CA MET A 1 17.34 10.24 1.73
C MET A 1 16.06 9.70 1.08
N ILE A 2 15.09 10.56 0.75
CA ILE A 2 13.81 10.16 0.15
C ILE A 2 13.94 9.38 -1.16
N LYS A 3 14.91 9.72 -2.03
CA LYS A 3 15.19 8.95 -3.26
C LYS A 3 15.54 7.49 -2.99
N LYS A 4 16.20 7.19 -1.85
CA LYS A 4 16.50 5.81 -1.43
C LYS A 4 15.23 5.09 -0.98
N TYR A 5 14.29 5.81 -0.37
CA TYR A 5 12.97 5.28 -0.02
C TYR A 5 12.19 4.89 -1.27
N PHE A 6 12.11 5.77 -2.27
CA PHE A 6 11.42 5.45 -3.53
C PHE A 6 12.04 4.24 -4.24
N LYS A 7 13.36 4.15 -4.29
CA LYS A 7 14.04 2.95 -4.80
C LYS A 7 13.72 1.67 -4.01
N LYS A 8 13.45 1.78 -2.71
CA LYS A 8 13.02 0.63 -1.89
C LYS A 8 11.62 0.17 -2.29
N ILE A 9 10.70 1.11 -2.54
CA ILE A 9 9.34 0.82 -3.04
C ILE A 9 9.39 0.12 -4.39
N GLU A 10 10.19 0.62 -5.33
CA GLU A 10 10.40 -0.02 -6.64
C GLU A 10 10.93 -1.45 -6.49
N LYS A 11 11.94 -1.66 -5.64
CA LYS A 11 12.47 -2.99 -5.35
C LYS A 11 11.45 -3.95 -4.75
N PHE A 12 10.44 -3.44 -4.04
CA PHE A 12 9.35 -4.29 -3.59
C PHE A 12 8.52 -4.76 -4.76
N LEU A 13 8.11 -3.87 -5.66
CA LEU A 13 7.36 -4.23 -6.86
C LEU A 13 8.14 -5.21 -7.75
N GLU A 14 9.45 -5.00 -7.95
CA GLU A 14 10.33 -5.91 -8.69
C GLU A 14 10.32 -7.35 -8.14
N ARG A 15 10.20 -7.52 -6.82
CA ARG A 15 10.16 -8.84 -6.16
C ARG A 15 8.86 -9.61 -6.37
N PHE A 16 7.79 -8.93 -6.82
CA PHE A 16 6.47 -9.52 -7.05
C PHE A 16 6.09 -9.56 -8.53
N THR A 17 7.07 -9.44 -9.43
CA THR A 17 6.88 -9.48 -10.89
C THR A 17 6.23 -10.76 -11.41
N HIS A 18 6.24 -11.86 -10.65
CA HIS A 18 5.56 -13.11 -11.01
C HIS A 18 4.03 -13.05 -10.83
N ILE A 19 3.49 -12.06 -10.12
CA ILE A 19 2.04 -11.82 -9.97
C ILE A 19 1.59 -10.48 -10.57
N ILE A 20 2.51 -9.54 -10.78
CA ILE A 20 2.23 -8.21 -11.32
C ILE A 20 2.27 -8.27 -12.86
N GLU A 21 1.21 -7.77 -13.49
CA GLU A 21 1.11 -7.64 -14.94
C GLU A 21 1.75 -6.32 -15.39
N ASP A 22 1.38 -5.21 -14.75
CA ASP A 22 1.92 -3.88 -15.01
C ASP A 22 1.79 -2.97 -13.77
N TYR A 23 2.50 -1.85 -13.75
CA TYR A 23 2.33 -0.83 -12.73
C TYR A 23 2.71 0.57 -13.22
N ILE A 24 2.03 1.57 -12.66
CA ILE A 24 2.33 2.99 -12.87
C ILE A 24 2.70 3.59 -11.52
N ILE A 25 3.78 4.37 -11.47
CA ILE A 25 4.24 5.04 -10.24
C ILE A 25 4.50 6.51 -10.52
N HIS A 26 4.03 7.36 -9.62
CA HIS A 26 4.34 8.78 -9.55
C HIS A 26 5.16 9.07 -8.30
N LYS A 27 6.11 10.00 -8.41
CA LYS A 27 7.02 10.38 -7.34
C LYS A 27 7.14 11.89 -7.28
N GLU A 28 6.84 12.45 -6.12
CA GLU A 28 7.01 13.86 -5.84
C GLU A 28 8.04 14.05 -4.73
N ILE A 29 9.10 14.80 -5.02
CA ILE A 29 10.13 15.14 -4.03
C ILE A 29 9.83 16.52 -3.48
N LEU A 30 9.47 16.59 -2.21
CA LEU A 30 9.20 17.85 -1.50
C LEU A 30 10.48 18.42 -0.87
N SER A 31 11.38 17.53 -0.41
CA SER A 31 12.72 17.87 0.08
C SER A 31 13.62 16.62 0.08
N ASP A 32 14.86 16.73 0.54
CA ASP A 32 15.76 15.58 0.65
C ASP A 32 15.23 14.44 1.54
N ASN A 33 14.35 14.76 2.50
CA ASN A 33 13.81 13.83 3.49
C ASN A 33 12.29 13.66 3.40
N LYS A 34 11.59 14.44 2.55
CA LYS A 34 10.13 14.37 2.41
C LYS A 34 9.74 14.13 0.96
N GLY A 35 8.73 13.31 0.77
CA GLY A 35 8.17 13.09 -0.55
C GLY A 35 6.92 12.24 -0.53
N ILE A 36 6.29 12.18 -1.70
CA ILE A 36 5.09 11.40 -1.95
C ILE A 36 5.42 10.40 -3.05
N ILE A 37 4.96 9.16 -2.86
CA ILE A 37 4.96 8.13 -3.89
C ILE A 37 3.58 7.50 -3.93
N ASP A 38 3.01 7.44 -5.12
CA ASP A 38 1.70 6.83 -5.35
C ASP A 38 1.75 6.04 -6.66
N GLY A 39 0.76 5.17 -6.85
CA GLY A 39 0.71 4.35 -8.03
C GLY A 39 -0.45 3.38 -8.06
N GLU A 40 -0.58 2.75 -9.22
CA GLU A 40 -1.52 1.67 -9.51
C GLU A 40 -0.73 0.44 -9.90
N VAL A 41 -1.05 -0.71 -9.32
CA VAL A 41 -0.45 -2.01 -9.62
C VAL A 41 -1.54 -2.94 -10.13
N PHE A 42 -1.37 -3.46 -11.34
CA PHE A 42 -2.27 -4.40 -11.99
C PHE A 42 -1.70 -5.80 -11.86
N PHE A 43 -2.52 -6.76 -11.45
CA PHE A 43 -2.10 -8.15 -11.22
C PHE A 43 -2.67 -9.08 -12.30
N ASN A 44 -2.01 -10.22 -12.52
CA ASN A 44 -2.33 -11.21 -13.56
C ASN A 44 -3.76 -11.82 -13.48
N ASN A 45 -4.51 -11.54 -12.43
CA ASN A 45 -5.90 -11.97 -12.25
C ASN A 45 -6.90 -10.80 -12.39
N GLU A 46 -6.49 -9.72 -13.06
CA GLU A 46 -7.24 -8.48 -13.28
C GLU A 46 -7.58 -7.71 -12.00
N SER A 47 -7.04 -8.11 -10.84
CA SER A 47 -7.15 -7.33 -9.61
C SER A 47 -6.19 -6.15 -9.62
N ARG A 48 -6.45 -5.15 -8.76
CA ARG A 48 -5.67 -3.90 -8.73
C ARG A 48 -5.38 -3.44 -7.30
N LEU A 49 -4.20 -2.87 -7.10
CA LEU A 49 -3.82 -2.13 -5.89
C LEU A 49 -3.57 -0.66 -6.25
N ASP A 50 -4.35 0.23 -5.64
CA ASP A 50 -4.08 1.67 -5.66
C ASP A 50 -3.37 2.02 -4.36
N PHE A 51 -2.20 2.68 -4.42
CA PHE A 51 -1.44 3.04 -3.23
C PHE A 51 -0.94 4.48 -3.25
N MET A 52 -0.73 5.04 -2.05
CA MET A 52 -0.13 6.34 -1.85
C MET A 52 0.58 6.37 -0.50
N GLU A 53 1.78 6.96 -0.45
CA GLU A 53 2.56 7.16 0.76
C GLU A 53 3.17 8.57 0.77
N ALA A 54 2.81 9.38 1.76
CA ALA A 54 3.47 10.63 2.08
C ALA A 54 4.42 10.40 3.27
N VAL A 55 5.72 10.52 3.03
CA VAL A 55 6.77 10.07 3.96
C VAL A 55 7.62 11.25 4.43
N ASP A 56 7.97 11.24 5.72
CA ASP A 56 9.00 12.10 6.30
C ASP A 56 10.08 11.24 6.96
N MET A 57 11.22 11.14 6.28
CA MET A 57 12.36 10.31 6.70
C MET A 57 12.98 10.76 8.02
N ASN A 58 12.68 11.95 8.53
CA ASN A 58 13.17 12.39 9.85
C ASN A 58 12.38 11.74 10.99
N LYS A 59 11.13 11.35 10.75
CA LYS A 59 10.24 10.77 11.75
C LYS A 59 10.19 9.24 11.71
N ASN A 60 10.75 8.63 10.67
CA ASN A 60 10.68 7.19 10.40
C ASN A 60 9.25 6.62 10.34
N GLU A 61 8.26 7.45 9.99
CA GLU A 61 6.84 7.08 9.89
C GLU A 61 6.23 7.64 8.59
N LYS A 62 5.10 7.06 8.17
CA LYS A 62 4.30 7.62 7.08
C LYS A 62 3.34 8.65 7.65
N ASN A 63 3.45 9.90 7.22
CA ASN A 63 2.51 10.94 7.63
C ASN A 63 1.08 10.61 7.15
N LYS A 64 0.96 10.08 5.92
CA LYS A 64 -0.28 9.62 5.32
C LYS A 64 0.02 8.42 4.43
N TYR A 65 -0.83 7.40 4.45
CA TYR A 65 -0.79 6.37 3.43
C TYR A 65 -2.16 5.76 3.18
N SER A 66 -2.29 5.12 2.02
CA SER A 66 -3.39 4.21 1.70
C SER A 66 -2.90 3.08 0.80
N TYR A 67 -3.44 1.89 1.01
CA TYR A 67 -3.32 0.74 0.12
C TYR A 67 -4.71 0.18 -0.10
N HIS A 68 -5.27 0.33 -1.29
CA HIS A 68 -6.62 -0.08 -1.61
C HIS A 68 -6.57 -1.21 -2.63
N TYR A 69 -6.81 -2.44 -2.17
CA TYR A 69 -6.80 -3.62 -3.02
C TYR A 69 -8.23 -3.98 -3.44
N MET A 70 -8.45 -4.12 -4.74
CA MET A 70 -9.74 -4.37 -5.38
C MET A 70 -9.66 -5.59 -6.30
N ASN A 71 -10.76 -6.33 -6.39
CA ASN A 71 -10.87 -7.44 -7.34
C ASN A 71 -11.12 -6.93 -8.77
N ASN A 72 -11.25 -7.85 -9.73
CA ASN A 72 -11.51 -7.55 -11.14
C ASN A 72 -12.88 -6.89 -11.41
N ASN A 73 -13.79 -6.87 -10.44
CA ASN A 73 -15.06 -6.15 -10.49
C ASN A 73 -14.95 -4.75 -9.85
N ASN A 74 -13.75 -4.26 -9.53
CA ASN A 74 -13.50 -3.04 -8.77
C ASN A 74 -14.12 -3.02 -7.36
N GLU A 75 -14.42 -4.19 -6.80
CA GLU A 75 -14.92 -4.30 -5.43
C GLU A 75 -13.74 -4.36 -4.45
N MET A 76 -13.80 -3.57 -3.39
CA MET A 76 -12.80 -3.58 -2.33
C MET A 76 -12.71 -4.97 -1.68
N VAL A 77 -11.50 -5.54 -1.69
CA VAL A 77 -11.17 -6.78 -0.98
C VAL A 77 -10.68 -6.42 0.42
N PHE A 78 -9.71 -5.51 0.49
CA PHE A 78 -9.28 -4.86 1.72
C PHE A 78 -8.67 -3.49 1.42
N ARG A 79 -8.56 -2.66 2.46
CA ARG A 79 -7.83 -1.40 2.40
C ARG A 79 -7.12 -1.11 3.70
N TYR A 80 -5.88 -0.65 3.62
CA TYR A 80 -5.15 -0.12 4.77
C TYR A 80 -5.01 1.39 4.62
N ASP A 81 -5.27 2.16 5.67
CA ASP A 81 -4.91 3.57 5.71
C ASP A 81 -4.75 4.09 7.14
N ASN A 82 -4.36 5.36 7.27
CA ASN A 82 -4.17 6.03 8.56
C ASN A 82 -5.04 7.29 8.72
N ALA A 83 -6.21 7.33 8.08
CA ALA A 83 -7.17 8.42 8.32
C ALA A 83 -7.58 8.46 9.81
N LYS A 84 -7.57 9.67 10.41
CA LYS A 84 -7.71 9.87 11.86
C LYS A 84 -9.17 9.78 12.36
N HIS A 85 -9.91 8.78 11.91
CA HIS A 85 -11.34 8.61 12.23
C HIS A 85 -11.58 7.59 13.37
N HIS A 86 -10.76 6.54 13.47
CA HIS A 86 -11.01 5.38 14.34
C HIS A 86 -10.22 5.40 15.67
N ARG A 87 -10.50 6.39 16.52
CA ARG A 87 -9.79 6.60 17.80
C ARG A 87 -9.98 5.46 18.82
N GLU A 88 -11.01 4.66 18.62
CA GLU A 88 -11.34 3.48 19.42
C GLU A 88 -10.36 2.31 19.23
N LEU A 89 -9.58 2.30 18.14
CA LEU A 89 -8.65 1.22 17.84
C LEU A 89 -7.33 1.41 18.59
N SER A 90 -6.80 0.31 19.14
CA SER A 90 -5.49 0.31 19.84
C SER A 90 -4.31 0.70 18.94
N THR A 91 -4.47 0.56 17.62
CA THR A 91 -3.45 0.88 16.60
C THR A 91 -3.65 2.27 15.99
N PHE A 92 -4.51 3.12 16.55
CA PHE A 92 -4.80 4.45 16.01
C PHE A 92 -3.50 5.23 15.69
N PRO A 93 -3.39 5.86 14.49
CA PRO A 93 -4.43 6.02 13.47
C PRO A 93 -4.53 4.88 12.46
N HIS A 94 -3.68 3.86 12.57
CA HIS A 94 -3.55 2.78 11.60
C HIS A 94 -4.67 1.76 11.75
N HIS A 95 -5.26 1.38 10.62
CA HIS A 95 -6.33 0.40 10.58
C HIS A 95 -6.44 -0.28 9.21
N LYS A 96 -7.18 -1.38 9.18
CA LYS A 96 -7.51 -2.12 7.96
C LYS A 96 -9.03 -2.23 7.81
N HIS A 97 -9.53 -1.83 6.65
CA HIS A 97 -10.87 -2.11 6.16
C HIS A 97 -10.89 -3.49 5.51
N THR A 98 -11.90 -4.26 5.85
CA THR A 98 -12.20 -5.57 5.26
C THR A 98 -13.67 -5.62 4.87
N LYS A 99 -14.09 -6.67 4.16
CA LYS A 99 -15.51 -6.93 3.87
C LYS A 99 -16.39 -7.00 5.14
N ASN A 100 -15.80 -7.37 6.28
CA ASN A 100 -16.51 -7.54 7.54
C ASN A 100 -16.43 -6.32 8.47
N GLY A 101 -15.85 -5.21 7.98
CA GLY A 101 -15.65 -3.99 8.76
C GLY A 101 -14.18 -3.69 9.04
N ILE A 102 -13.94 -2.83 10.03
CA ILE A 102 -12.65 -2.22 10.32
C ILE A 102 -11.99 -2.94 11.48
N ILE A 103 -10.70 -3.27 11.32
CA ILE A 103 -9.90 -3.96 12.33
C ILE A 103 -8.61 -3.19 12.62
N SER A 104 -8.09 -3.40 13.84
CA SER A 104 -6.77 -2.90 14.23
C SER A 104 -5.68 -3.51 13.36
N SER A 105 -4.76 -2.67 12.91
CA SER A 105 -3.56 -3.05 12.17
C SER A 105 -2.51 -1.99 12.44
N ASN A 106 -1.26 -2.40 12.64
CA ASN A 106 -0.13 -1.46 12.68
C ASN A 106 0.05 -0.76 11.32
N GLU A 107 0.97 0.20 11.26
CA GLU A 107 1.37 0.86 10.01
C GLU A 107 1.78 -0.19 8.96
N ALA A 108 0.96 -0.34 7.93
CA ALA A 108 1.19 -1.34 6.89
C ALA A 108 2.38 -0.94 6.00
N LYS A 109 3.21 -1.91 5.62
CA LYS A 109 4.26 -1.72 4.61
C LYS A 109 3.83 -2.32 3.27
N LEU A 110 4.29 -1.72 2.18
CA LEU A 110 3.93 -2.18 0.85
C LEU A 110 4.35 -3.64 0.59
N ASP A 111 5.50 -4.10 1.08
CA ASP A 111 5.93 -5.49 0.92
C ASP A 111 5.02 -6.48 1.67
N GLU A 112 4.59 -6.13 2.88
CA GLU A 112 3.63 -6.92 3.66
C GLU A 112 2.26 -6.99 2.94
N VAL A 113 1.81 -5.86 2.36
CA VAL A 113 0.58 -5.79 1.57
C VAL A 113 0.69 -6.62 0.29
N LEU A 114 1.79 -6.51 -0.47
CA LEU A 114 2.02 -7.29 -1.68
C LEU A 114 2.08 -8.79 -1.39
N SER A 115 2.69 -9.21 -0.27
CA SER A 115 2.64 -10.61 0.19
C SER A 115 1.25 -11.09 0.57
N GLU A 116 0.36 -10.22 1.05
CA GLU A 116 -1.04 -10.58 1.26
C GLU A 116 -1.77 -10.74 -0.07
N ILE A 117 -1.58 -9.80 -1.00
CA ILE A 117 -2.17 -9.85 -2.35
C ILE A 117 -1.70 -11.08 -3.12
N GLU A 118 -0.43 -11.44 -3.02
CA GLU A 118 0.13 -12.63 -3.64
C GLU A 118 -0.68 -13.88 -3.29
N LYS A 119 -1.09 -14.04 -2.03
CA LYS A 119 -1.93 -15.16 -1.61
C LYS A 119 -3.30 -15.11 -2.27
N GLU A 120 -3.90 -13.93 -2.41
CA GLU A 120 -5.21 -13.76 -3.07
C GLU A 120 -5.13 -14.02 -4.59
N VAL A 121 -4.05 -13.58 -5.25
CA VAL A 121 -3.80 -13.81 -6.68
C VAL A 121 -3.55 -15.30 -6.96
N LEU A 122 -2.75 -15.97 -6.13
CA LEU A 122 -2.38 -17.38 -6.33
C LEU A 122 -3.45 -18.38 -5.90
N LYS A 123 -4.35 -18.03 -4.96
CA LYS A 123 -5.49 -18.88 -4.56
C LYS A 123 -6.48 -19.18 -5.68
N LYS A 124 -6.49 -18.39 -6.75
CA LYS A 124 -7.41 -18.53 -7.90
C LYS A 124 -6.85 -19.39 -9.04
N LYS A 125 -5.75 -20.13 -8.83
CA LYS A 125 -5.22 -21.11 -9.78
C LYS A 125 -5.68 -22.53 -9.48
#